data_AF-A0A1S2DFM8-F1
#
_entry.id   AF-A0A1S2DFM8-F1
#
_cell.length_a   1.000
_cell.length_b   1.000
_cell.length_c   1.000
_cell.angle_alpha   90.00
_cell.angle_beta   90.00
_cell.angle_gamma   90.00
#
_symmetry.space_group_name_H-M   'P 1'
#
loop_
_entity.id
_entity.type
_entity.pdbx_description
1 polymer ?
#
loop_
_entity_poly.entity_id
_entity_poly.type
_entity_poly.pdbx_seq_one_letter_code
_entity_poly.pdbx_strand_id
1 'polypeptide(L)'
;MSETTTEPLFKTRVQDAWVDYNGHMNDAEYARVFSLAVEALMDRVGLDEAGRAEHGYTIYTLETHLCYRQEAHRGEALAVALTLLDSDAKRLHLLFTLTNVDGDTLATSEQMLMGIDVASGRPAPFPEPVAASVEMLPKAGDEWPKAAGRRIGIRR
;
A
#
# COMPACT_ATOMS: atom_id res chain seq x y z
N MET A 1 3.71 -6.79 25.02
CA MET A 1 4.34 -7.32 23.81
C MET A 1 4.92 -6.10 23.11
N SER A 2 6.24 -5.99 22.97
CA SER A 2 6.84 -4.82 22.31
C SER A 2 6.34 -4.75 20.88
N GLU A 3 5.63 -3.67 20.55
CA GLU A 3 5.33 -3.30 19.17
C GLU A 3 6.66 -3.16 18.45
N THR A 4 6.94 -4.11 17.57
CA THR A 4 8.06 -3.98 16.64
C THR A 4 7.67 -2.82 15.75
N THR A 5 8.29 -1.66 15.96
CA THR A 5 8.01 -0.46 15.17
C THR A 5 8.63 -0.68 13.80
N THR A 6 7.88 -1.35 12.92
CA THR A 6 8.29 -1.58 11.54
C THR A 6 8.45 -0.22 10.87
N GLU A 7 9.63 0.05 10.31
CA GLU A 7 9.89 1.29 9.61
C GLU A 7 8.83 1.51 8.50
N PRO A 8 8.22 2.71 8.42
CA PRO A 8 7.21 2.96 7.41
C PRO A 8 7.79 2.84 6.00
N LEU A 9 6.98 2.31 5.09
CA LEU A 9 7.29 2.19 3.67
C LEU A 9 7.44 3.55 2.99
N PHE A 10 6.55 4.47 3.32
CA PHE A 10 6.43 5.76 2.65
C PHE A 10 6.05 6.84 3.67
N LYS A 11 6.61 8.04 3.49
CA LYS A 11 6.30 9.21 4.31
C LYS A 11 5.98 10.40 3.41
N THR A 12 4.99 11.18 3.80
CA THR A 12 4.61 12.41 3.10
C THR A 12 3.95 13.39 4.06
N ARG A 13 3.40 14.49 3.54
CA ARG A 13 2.53 15.42 4.26
C ARG A 13 1.29 15.72 3.44
N VAL A 14 0.18 16.03 4.11
CA VAL A 14 -1.04 16.50 3.44
C VAL A 14 -0.73 17.82 2.72
N GLN A 15 -0.75 17.81 1.39
CA GLN A 15 -0.48 19.01 0.60
C GLN A 15 -1.71 19.92 0.58
N ASP A 16 -1.50 21.22 0.38
CA ASP A 16 -2.58 22.21 0.30
C ASP A 16 -3.63 21.85 -0.76
N ALA A 17 -3.19 21.30 -1.90
CA ALA A 17 -4.06 20.87 -2.99
C ALA A 17 -4.92 19.63 -2.67
N TRP A 18 -4.63 18.92 -1.57
CA TRP A 18 -5.36 17.71 -1.17
C TRP A 18 -6.52 18.03 -0.24
N VAL A 19 -6.58 19.25 0.29
CA VAL A 19 -7.60 19.65 1.27
C VAL A 19 -8.82 20.14 0.53
N ASP A 20 -9.98 19.57 0.84
CA ASP A 20 -11.25 19.97 0.23
C ASP A 20 -11.92 21.14 0.97
N TYR A 21 -13.12 21.49 0.53
CA TYR A 21 -13.92 22.59 1.09
C TYR A 21 -14.35 22.35 2.55
N ASN A 22 -14.27 21.12 3.07
CA ASN A 22 -14.55 20.80 4.47
C ASN A 22 -13.34 21.02 5.39
N GLY A 23 -12.16 21.31 4.83
CA GLY A 23 -10.95 21.61 5.60
C GLY A 23 -10.17 20.37 6.05
N HIS A 24 -10.52 19.19 5.55
CA HIS A 24 -9.75 17.95 5.70
C HIS A 24 -9.29 17.43 4.33
N MET A 25 -8.38 16.47 4.36
CA MET A 25 -7.90 15.78 3.18
C MET A 25 -9.08 15.14 2.44
N ASN A 26 -9.17 15.38 1.15
CA ASN A 26 -10.18 14.79 0.28
C ASN A 26 -10.03 13.26 0.28
N ASP A 27 -11.15 12.55 0.20
CA ASP A 27 -11.22 11.09 0.24
C ASP A 27 -10.37 10.41 -0.84
N ALA A 28 -10.42 10.90 -2.10
CA ALA A 28 -9.61 10.36 -3.20
C ALA A 28 -8.09 10.54 -2.97
N GLU A 29 -7.69 11.52 -2.17
CA GLU A 29 -6.28 11.79 -1.91
C GLU A 29 -5.65 10.73 -1.00
N TYR A 30 -6.44 10.05 -0.17
CA TYR A 30 -5.95 8.89 0.57
C TYR A 30 -5.57 7.77 -0.40
N ALA A 31 -6.38 7.53 -1.44
CA ALA A 31 -6.04 6.56 -2.48
C ALA A 31 -4.76 6.95 -3.22
N ARG A 32 -4.53 8.25 -3.48
CA ARG A 32 -3.25 8.73 -4.03
C ARG A 32 -2.08 8.43 -3.10
N VAL A 33 -2.19 8.72 -1.81
CA VAL A 33 -1.11 8.41 -0.85
C VAL A 33 -0.79 6.91 -0.83
N PHE A 34 -1.81 6.04 -0.88
CA PHE A 34 -1.58 4.60 -0.98
C PHE A 34 -1.00 4.17 -2.34
N SER A 35 -1.33 4.84 -3.44
CA SER A 35 -0.71 4.60 -4.75
C SER A 35 0.78 4.97 -4.76
N LEU A 36 1.15 6.08 -4.13
CA LEU A 36 2.56 6.47 -3.95
C LEU A 36 3.31 5.48 -3.04
N ALA A 37 2.61 4.92 -2.03
CA ALA A 37 3.18 3.84 -1.24
C ALA A 37 3.40 2.56 -2.06
N VAL A 38 2.55 2.26 -3.06
CA VAL A 38 2.80 1.17 -4.02
C VAL A 38 4.05 1.45 -4.87
N GLU A 39 4.28 2.69 -5.32
CA GLU A 39 5.53 3.05 -6.00
C GLU A 39 6.75 2.81 -5.10
N ALA A 40 6.69 3.25 -3.84
CA ALA A 40 7.76 2.98 -2.86
C ALA A 40 7.96 1.47 -2.59
N LEU A 41 6.89 0.67 -2.64
CA LEU A 41 6.99 -0.79 -2.58
C LEU A 41 7.71 -1.34 -3.81
N MET A 42 7.36 -0.87 -5.01
CA MET A 42 8.00 -1.30 -6.25
C MET A 42 9.50 -1.04 -6.19
N ASP A 43 9.92 0.15 -5.79
CA ASP A 43 11.34 0.48 -5.59
C ASP A 43 11.99 -0.47 -4.57
N ARG A 44 11.34 -0.69 -3.43
CA ARG A 44 11.83 -1.60 -2.36
C ARG A 44 12.03 -3.04 -2.83
N VAL A 45 11.21 -3.53 -3.76
CA VAL A 45 11.33 -4.91 -4.29
C VAL A 45 12.20 -5.01 -5.54
N GLY A 46 12.90 -3.94 -5.92
CA GLY A 46 13.78 -3.93 -7.09
C GLY A 46 13.06 -3.67 -8.42
N LEU A 47 11.86 -3.09 -8.37
CA LEU A 47 11.10 -2.61 -9.52
C LEU A 47 11.05 -1.07 -9.55
N ASP A 48 12.17 -0.43 -9.25
CA ASP A 48 12.37 0.98 -9.55
C ASP A 48 12.43 1.22 -11.08
N GLU A 49 12.71 2.44 -11.51
CA GLU A 49 12.77 2.75 -12.95
C GLU A 49 13.75 1.82 -13.71
N ALA A 50 14.93 1.57 -13.13
CA ALA A 50 15.95 0.72 -13.73
C ALA A 50 15.51 -0.75 -13.74
N GLY A 51 14.99 -1.26 -12.63
CA GLY A 51 14.53 -2.64 -12.51
C GLY A 51 13.34 -2.96 -13.41
N ARG A 52 12.38 -2.03 -13.55
CA ARG A 52 11.28 -2.18 -14.51
C ARG A 52 11.76 -2.24 -15.96
N ALA A 53 12.75 -1.40 -16.31
CA ALA A 53 13.34 -1.40 -17.64
C ALA A 53 14.17 -2.67 -17.90
N GLU A 54 14.97 -3.11 -16.93
CA GLU A 54 15.80 -4.32 -17.02
C GLU A 54 14.94 -5.57 -17.20
N HIS A 55 13.88 -5.71 -16.41
CA HIS A 55 13.04 -6.89 -16.43
C HIS A 55 11.90 -6.83 -17.45
N GLY A 56 11.63 -5.66 -18.04
CA GLY A 56 10.44 -5.46 -18.87
C GLY A 56 9.16 -5.76 -18.09
N TYR A 57 9.11 -5.38 -16.81
CA TYR A 57 8.12 -5.83 -15.84
C TYR A 57 7.57 -4.69 -14.99
N THR A 58 6.29 -4.73 -14.63
CA THR A 58 5.65 -3.71 -13.78
C THR A 58 4.58 -4.32 -12.88
N ILE A 59 3.95 -3.53 -12.01
CA ILE A 59 2.87 -3.94 -11.12
C ILE A 59 1.65 -3.04 -11.35
N TYR A 60 0.46 -3.65 -11.48
CA TYR A 60 -0.83 -2.96 -11.53
C TYR A 60 -1.67 -3.28 -10.28
N THR A 61 -2.42 -2.29 -9.80
CA THR A 61 -3.48 -2.50 -8.81
C THR A 61 -4.73 -3.04 -9.50
N LEU A 62 -5.26 -4.16 -9.02
CA LEU A 62 -6.50 -4.75 -9.52
C LEU A 62 -7.72 -4.33 -8.71
N GLU A 63 -7.56 -4.30 -7.40
CA GLU A 63 -8.63 -4.01 -6.46
C GLU A 63 -8.05 -3.31 -5.24
N THR A 64 -8.84 -2.40 -4.68
CA THR A 64 -8.56 -1.76 -3.40
C THR A 64 -9.83 -1.68 -2.57
N HIS A 65 -9.70 -1.91 -1.27
CA HIS A 65 -10.71 -1.63 -0.27
C HIS A 65 -10.17 -0.59 0.71
N LEU A 66 -10.66 0.64 0.57
CA LEU A 66 -10.22 1.79 1.37
C LEU A 66 -11.21 2.07 2.49
N CYS A 67 -10.68 2.20 3.70
CA CYS A 67 -11.43 2.44 4.93
C CYS A 67 -10.86 3.67 5.64
N TYR A 68 -11.64 4.76 5.67
CA TYR A 68 -11.34 5.95 6.46
C TYR A 68 -11.64 5.70 7.95
N ARG A 69 -10.78 6.21 8.83
CA ARG A 69 -10.90 6.05 10.29
C ARG A 69 -10.88 7.40 10.99
N GLN A 70 -9.97 8.28 10.60
CA GLN A 70 -9.86 9.64 11.11
C GLN A 70 -9.48 10.61 9.99
N GLU A 71 -9.89 11.87 10.16
CA GLU A 71 -9.57 12.95 9.24
C GLU A 71 -8.08 13.30 9.33
N ALA A 72 -7.49 13.71 8.21
CA ALA A 72 -6.15 14.26 8.13
C ALA A 72 -6.23 15.73 7.69
N HIS A 73 -5.38 16.59 8.24
CA HIS A 73 -5.43 18.02 7.98
C HIS A 73 -4.19 18.54 7.25
N ARG A 74 -4.33 19.74 6.67
CA ARG A 74 -3.26 20.43 5.94
C ARG A 74 -1.91 20.36 6.68
N GLY A 75 -0.87 19.93 5.99
CA GLY A 75 0.51 19.89 6.51
C GLY A 75 0.81 18.75 7.50
N GLU A 76 -0.21 17.99 7.92
CA GLU A 76 -0.05 16.85 8.82
C GLU A 76 0.90 15.81 8.21
N ALA A 77 1.80 15.28 9.04
CA ALA A 77 2.75 14.27 8.58
C ALA A 77 2.09 12.91 8.53
N LEU A 78 2.33 12.21 7.43
CA LEU A 78 1.72 10.95 7.09
C LEU A 78 2.81 9.88 6.95
N ALA A 79 2.57 8.71 7.51
CA ALA A 79 3.41 7.53 7.33
C ALA A 79 2.55 6.33 6.92
N VAL A 80 2.99 5.60 5.89
CA VAL A 80 2.34 4.37 5.42
C VAL A 80 3.20 3.18 5.78
N ALA A 81 2.65 2.23 6.52
CA ALA A 81 3.23 0.91 6.73
C ALA A 81 2.54 -0.12 5.83
N LEU A 82 3.24 -1.23 5.53
CA LEU A 82 2.73 -2.32 4.72
C LEU A 82 2.72 -3.63 5.53
N THR A 83 1.76 -4.49 5.24
CA THR A 83 1.75 -5.89 5.68
C THR A 83 1.37 -6.76 4.50
N LEU A 84 2.19 -7.76 4.19
CA LEU A 84 1.92 -8.79 3.20
C LEU A 84 0.96 -9.82 3.81
N LEU A 85 -0.27 -9.87 3.30
CA LEU A 85 -1.30 -10.82 3.75
C LEU A 85 -1.15 -12.17 3.06
N ASP A 86 -0.91 -12.13 1.75
CA ASP A 86 -0.69 -13.31 0.90
C ASP A 86 0.09 -12.92 -0.36
N SER A 87 0.75 -13.90 -0.98
CA SER A 87 1.39 -13.74 -2.28
C SER A 87 1.44 -15.06 -3.02
N ASP A 88 1.40 -14.99 -4.35
CA ASP A 88 1.70 -16.11 -5.21
C ASP A 88 2.77 -15.72 -6.24
N ALA A 89 2.94 -16.55 -7.29
CA ALA A 89 3.93 -16.32 -8.33
C ALA A 89 3.86 -14.93 -9.00
N LYS A 90 2.72 -14.22 -8.94
CA LYS A 90 2.52 -12.95 -9.65
C LYS A 90 1.61 -11.94 -8.96
N ARG A 91 1.04 -12.25 -7.80
CA ARG A 91 0.12 -11.38 -7.06
C ARG A 91 0.65 -11.08 -5.67
N LEU A 92 0.36 -9.87 -5.21
CA LEU A 92 0.55 -9.44 -3.83
C LEU A 92 -0.81 -9.04 -3.25
N HIS A 93 -1.17 -9.63 -2.12
CA HIS A 93 -2.31 -9.21 -1.31
C HIS A 93 -1.77 -8.45 -0.11
N LEU A 94 -2.00 -7.15 -0.08
CA LEU A 94 -1.37 -6.24 0.88
C LEU A 94 -2.42 -5.53 1.73
N LEU A 95 -2.04 -5.21 2.95
CA LEU A 95 -2.71 -4.20 3.76
C LEU A 95 -1.75 -3.04 4.00
N PHE A 96 -2.15 -1.85 3.58
CA PHE A 96 -1.50 -0.60 3.94
C PHE A 96 -2.23 0.08 5.09
N THR A 97 -1.46 0.61 6.04
CA THR A 97 -1.98 1.39 7.17
C THR A 97 -1.34 2.77 7.15
N LEU A 98 -2.18 3.80 7.09
CA LEU A 98 -1.77 5.21 7.14
C LEU A 98 -1.91 5.72 8.57
N THR A 99 -0.82 6.26 9.13
CA THR A 99 -0.79 6.86 10.47
C THR A 99 -0.30 8.31 10.44
N ASN A 100 -0.69 9.07 11.47
CA ASN A 100 -0.11 10.38 11.77
C ASN A 100 1.17 10.26 12.63
N VAL A 101 1.67 11.39 13.12
CA VAL A 101 2.87 11.45 13.99
C VAL A 101 2.66 10.87 15.38
N ASP A 102 1.42 10.84 15.86
CA ASP A 102 1.04 10.32 17.17
C ASP A 102 0.83 8.81 17.15
N GLY A 103 0.87 8.20 15.95
CA GLY A 103 0.66 6.77 15.74
C GLY A 103 -0.81 6.38 15.51
N ASP A 104 -1.72 7.35 15.46
CA ASP A 104 -3.13 7.09 15.21
C ASP A 104 -3.36 6.63 13.77
N THR A 105 -4.17 5.58 13.60
CA THR A 105 -4.56 5.10 12.27
C THR A 105 -5.61 6.03 11.66
N LEU A 106 -5.23 6.69 10.56
CA LEU A 106 -6.09 7.59 9.79
C LEU A 106 -6.92 6.84 8.74
N ALA A 107 -6.29 5.89 8.05
CA ALA A 107 -6.95 5.07 7.03
C ALA A 107 -6.24 3.73 6.82
N THR A 108 -6.94 2.77 6.24
CA THR A 108 -6.37 1.50 5.79
C THR A 108 -6.78 1.20 4.35
N SER A 109 -5.87 0.65 3.55
CA SER A 109 -6.16 0.20 2.18
C SER A 109 -5.69 -1.24 2.02
N GLU A 110 -6.64 -2.15 1.87
CA GLU A 110 -6.36 -3.53 1.45
C GLU A 110 -6.31 -3.57 -0.08
N GLN A 111 -5.27 -4.13 -0.67
CA GLN A 111 -5.06 -4.10 -2.13
C GLN A 111 -4.66 -5.45 -2.68
N MET A 112 -5.14 -5.75 -3.89
CA MET A 112 -4.65 -6.83 -4.72
C MET A 112 -3.81 -6.22 -5.86
N LEU A 113 -2.52 -6.51 -5.86
CA LEU A 113 -1.58 -6.10 -6.90
C LEU A 113 -1.21 -7.29 -7.78
N MET A 114 -0.92 -7.04 -9.05
CA MET A 114 -0.49 -8.07 -10.00
C MET A 114 0.67 -7.60 -10.84
N GLY A 115 1.70 -8.45 -10.94
CA GLY A 115 2.82 -8.24 -11.81
C GLY A 115 2.46 -8.51 -13.28
N ILE A 116 2.99 -7.68 -14.17
CA ILE A 116 2.64 -7.59 -15.58
C ILE A 116 3.94 -7.57 -16.40
N ASP A 117 4.01 -8.44 -17.40
CA ASP A 117 5.00 -8.35 -18.47
C ASP A 117 4.63 -7.18 -19.40
N VAL A 118 5.55 -6.22 -19.56
CA VAL A 118 5.30 -4.96 -20.28
C VAL A 118 5.12 -5.21 -21.78
N ALA A 119 5.86 -6.16 -22.35
CA ALA A 119 5.81 -6.43 -23.80
C ALA A 119 4.47 -7.01 -24.23
N SER A 120 3.91 -7.93 -23.45
CA SER A 120 2.63 -8.58 -23.74
C SER A 120 1.42 -7.89 -23.09
N GLY A 121 1.63 -7.03 -22.09
CA GLY A 121 0.59 -6.40 -21.29
C GLY A 121 -0.24 -7.40 -20.48
N ARG A 122 0.34 -8.57 -20.13
CA ARG A 122 -0.35 -9.67 -19.47
C ARG A 122 0.30 -10.04 -18.14
N PRO A 123 -0.45 -10.68 -17.23
CA PRO A 123 0.13 -11.20 -15.99
C PRO A 123 1.22 -12.24 -16.23
N ALA A 124 2.38 -12.06 -15.61
CA ALA A 124 3.51 -12.97 -15.67
C ALA A 124 4.08 -13.19 -14.26
N PRO A 125 4.86 -14.27 -14.00
CA PRO A 125 5.51 -14.45 -12.71
C PRO A 125 6.53 -13.34 -12.39
N PHE A 126 6.73 -13.05 -11.10
CA PHE A 126 7.77 -12.13 -10.65
C PHE A 126 9.16 -12.58 -11.13
N PRO A 127 10.03 -11.66 -11.58
CA PRO A 127 11.46 -11.95 -11.74
C PRO A 127 12.04 -12.51 -10.44
N GLU A 128 12.97 -13.46 -10.52
CA GLU A 128 13.53 -14.15 -9.34
C GLU A 128 14.07 -13.20 -8.25
N PRO A 129 14.83 -12.13 -8.57
CA PRO A 129 15.27 -11.16 -7.55
C PRO A 129 14.11 -10.42 -6.88
N VAL A 130 13.06 -10.11 -7.64
CA VAL A 130 11.85 -9.44 -7.13
C VAL A 130 11.07 -10.38 -6.21
N ALA A 131 10.90 -11.65 -6.61
CA ALA A 131 10.26 -12.66 -5.79
C ALA A 131 11.00 -12.84 -4.45
N ALA A 132 12.34 -12.90 -4.48
CA ALA A 132 13.15 -12.98 -3.26
C ALA A 132 12.95 -11.76 -2.34
N SER A 133 12.86 -10.55 -2.90
CA SER A 133 12.56 -9.33 -2.13
C SER A 133 11.15 -9.32 -1.54
N VAL A 134 10.15 -9.82 -2.29
CA VAL A 134 8.76 -9.97 -1.81
C VAL A 134 8.69 -10.89 -0.59
N GLU A 135 9.45 -11.99 -0.58
CA GLU A 135 9.49 -12.93 0.55
C GLU A 135 10.03 -12.30 1.84
N MET A 136 10.78 -11.20 1.74
CA MET A 136 11.35 -10.47 2.87
C MET A 136 10.42 -9.37 3.42
N LEU A 137 9.27 -9.13 2.80
CA LEU A 137 8.31 -8.14 3.27
C LEU A 137 7.71 -8.54 4.63
N PRO A 138 7.29 -7.56 5.48
CA PRO A 138 6.61 -7.86 6.73
C PRO A 138 5.31 -8.64 6.47
N LYS A 139 5.26 -9.92 6.87
CA LYS A 139 4.12 -10.80 6.63
C LYS A 139 3.14 -10.80 7.80
N ALA A 140 1.86 -10.95 7.50
CA ALA A 140 0.89 -11.38 8.51
C ALA A 140 1.26 -12.79 9.00
N GLY A 141 1.02 -13.06 10.28
CA GLY A 141 1.03 -14.44 10.80
C GLY A 141 -0.25 -15.18 10.40
N ASP A 142 -0.53 -16.28 11.10
CA ASP A 142 -1.75 -17.08 10.88
C ASP A 142 -3.05 -16.27 11.08
N GLU A 143 -2.99 -15.24 11.93
CA GLU A 143 -4.10 -14.31 12.15
C GLU A 143 -3.87 -13.00 11.39
N TRP A 144 -4.74 -12.71 10.43
CA TRP A 144 -4.70 -11.46 9.68
C TRP A 144 -5.16 -10.26 10.51
N PRO A 145 -4.67 -9.04 10.22
CA PRO A 145 -5.13 -7.83 10.87
C PRO A 145 -6.64 -7.64 10.73
N LYS A 146 -7.32 -7.19 11.81
CA LYS A 146 -8.77 -6.92 11.82
C LYS A 146 -9.26 -5.90 10.77
N ALA A 147 -8.33 -5.15 10.19
CA ALA A 147 -8.61 -4.18 9.13
C ALA A 147 -8.66 -4.81 7.73
N ALA A 148 -8.21 -6.05 7.54
CA ALA A 148 -8.34 -6.81 6.29
C ALA A 148 -9.71 -7.50 6.19
N GLY A 149 -10.13 -7.88 4.97
CA GLY A 149 -11.37 -8.61 4.68
C GLY A 149 -12.64 -7.83 5.00
N ARG A 150 -12.57 -6.49 4.97
CA ARG A 150 -13.72 -5.64 5.32
C ARG A 150 -14.78 -5.70 4.23
N ARG A 151 -16.04 -5.72 4.65
CA ARG A 151 -17.21 -5.70 3.77
C ARG A 151 -18.04 -4.46 4.04
N ILE A 152 -18.42 -3.77 2.97
CA ILE A 152 -19.36 -2.65 3.06
C ILE A 152 -20.75 -3.21 3.30
N GLY A 153 -21.43 -2.66 4.31
CA GLY A 153 -22.79 -3.03 4.65
C GLY A 153 -23.26 -2.26 5.87
N ILE A 154 -24.54 -1.91 5.90
CA ILE A 154 -25.17 -1.28 7.06
C ILE A 154 -25.35 -2.36 8.13
N ARG A 155 -24.73 -2.19 9.30
CA ARG A 155 -24.97 -3.04 10.47
C ARG A 155 -26.35 -2.72 11.03
N ARG A 156 -27.11 -3.76 11.36
CA ARG A 156 -28.42 -3.67 12.01
C ARG A 156 -28.42 -4.56 13.24
#